data_AF-A0A1I0NGL1-F1
#
_entry.id   AF-A0A1I0NGL1-F1
#
_cell.length_a   1.000
_cell.length_b   1.000
_cell.length_c   1.000
_cell.angle_alpha   90.00
_cell.angle_beta   90.00
_cell.angle_gamma   90.00
#
_symmetry.space_group_name_H-M   'P 1'
#
loop_
_entity.id
_entity.type
_entity.pdbx_description
1 polymer ?
#
loop_
_entity_poly.entity_id
_entity_poly.type
_entity_poly.pdbx_seq_one_letter_code
_entity_poly.pdbx_strand_id
1 'polypeptide(L)'
;MIEILENIYYFLSKLLPYSFGIALIGFLMSFIADIAKNIKFKKICFILFLQIFVMGFIMFALQEIIIRKIRNEVVEILSDPKTQIITSRNDFEILPNELKKELLKIQDISPNHTGPEDKKPIEVISPKGIFKIFIGRDSANKNQFWIFTDRYEFGKEQEIGRVTSTLIK
;
A
#
# COMPACT_ATOMS: atom_id res chain seq x y z
N MET A 1 -2.89 11.34 -11.17
CA MET A 1 -2.07 11.80 -10.02
C MET A 1 -1.48 10.62 -9.26
N ILE A 2 -2.26 9.58 -8.93
CA ILE A 2 -1.77 8.36 -8.26
C ILE A 2 -0.66 7.69 -9.09
N GLU A 3 -0.88 7.48 -10.38
CA GLU A 3 0.14 6.90 -11.29
C GLU A 3 1.48 7.66 -11.29
N ILE A 4 1.45 8.98 -11.14
CA ILE A 4 2.68 9.79 -11.04
C ILE A 4 3.44 9.45 -9.75
N LEU A 5 2.71 9.29 -8.64
CA LEU A 5 3.30 8.90 -7.36
C LEU A 5 3.83 7.46 -7.41
N GLU A 6 3.12 6.54 -8.05
CA GLU A 6 3.59 5.16 -8.27
C GLU A 6 4.87 5.14 -9.10
N ASN A 7 4.94 5.94 -10.17
CA ASN A 7 6.14 6.07 -10.99
C ASN A 7 7.32 6.63 -10.21
N ILE A 8 7.09 7.63 -9.34
CA ILE A 8 8.13 8.16 -8.44
C ILE A 8 8.58 7.06 -7.48
N TYR A 9 7.66 6.35 -6.84
CA TYR A 9 8.01 5.26 -5.91
C TYR A 9 8.82 4.18 -6.60
N TYR A 10 8.39 3.75 -7.80
CA TYR A 10 9.09 2.75 -8.61
C TYR A 10 10.48 3.21 -9.03
N PHE A 11 10.65 4.49 -9.35
CA PHE A 11 11.96 5.06 -9.62
C PHE A 11 12.85 5.03 -8.37
N LEU A 12 12.33 5.44 -7.20
CA LEU A 12 13.07 5.41 -5.94
C LEU A 12 13.43 3.98 -5.50
N SER A 13 12.54 3.01 -5.70
CA SER A 13 12.80 1.60 -5.37
C SER A 13 13.93 1.02 -6.21
N LYS A 14 14.09 1.44 -7.47
CA LYS A 14 15.26 1.10 -8.30
C LYS A 14 16.55 1.76 -7.84
N LEU A 15 16.48 2.94 -7.21
CA LEU A 15 17.65 3.63 -6.66
C LEU A 15 18.10 3.06 -5.31
N LEU A 16 17.20 2.39 -4.59
CA LEU A 16 17.45 1.88 -3.24
C LEU A 16 18.70 0.97 -3.14
N PRO A 17 18.95 0.00 -4.04
CA PRO A 17 20.16 -0.82 -3.98
C PRO A 17 21.46 0.00 -4.11
N TYR A 18 21.46 1.05 -4.93
CA TYR A 18 22.61 1.96 -5.07
C TYR A 18 22.79 2.80 -3.81
N SER A 19 21.70 3.28 -3.20
CA SER A 19 21.73 3.97 -1.91
C SER A 19 22.31 3.07 -0.81
N PHE A 20 21.95 1.78 -0.77
CA PHE A 20 22.56 0.78 0.12
C PHE A 20 24.07 0.64 -0.11
N GLY A 21 24.51 0.54 -1.37
CA GLY A 21 25.93 0.47 -1.71
C GLY A 21 26.71 1.70 -1.23
N ILE A 22 26.17 2.90 -1.45
CA ILE A 22 26.78 4.16 -0.99
C ILE A 22 26.83 4.21 0.55
N ALA A 23 25.75 3.78 1.23
CA ALA A 23 25.70 3.76 2.68
C ALA A 23 26.71 2.77 3.29
N LEU A 24 26.87 1.58 2.67
CA LEU A 24 27.87 0.60 3.08
C LEU A 24 29.30 1.15 2.90
N ILE A 25 29.58 1.81 1.77
CA ILE A 25 30.87 2.47 1.53
C ILE A 25 31.11 3.56 2.58
N GLY A 26 30.12 4.40 2.86
CA GLY A 26 30.18 5.41 3.92
C GLY A 26 30.46 4.80 5.29
N PHE A 27 29.77 3.71 5.64
CA PHE A 27 29.97 2.99 6.89
C PHE A 27 31.40 2.43 7.00
N LEU A 28 31.91 1.76 5.97
CA LEU A 28 33.27 1.21 5.97
C LEU A 28 34.35 2.30 6.05
N MET A 29 34.20 3.39 5.28
CA MET A 29 35.13 4.52 5.32
C MET A 29 35.12 5.25 6.67
N SER A 30 34.03 5.16 7.44
CA SER A 30 33.97 5.76 8.78
C SER A 30 34.99 5.15 9.75
N PHE A 31 35.29 3.85 9.64
CA PHE A 31 36.34 3.19 10.43
C PHE A 31 37.73 3.68 10.04
N ILE A 32 37.98 3.84 8.73
CA ILE A 32 39.25 4.38 8.22
C ILE A 32 39.44 5.82 8.71
N ALA A 33 38.38 6.63 8.68
CA ALA A 33 38.39 8.01 9.17
C ALA A 33 38.74 8.08 10.67
N ASP A 34 38.27 7.10 11.46
CA ASP A 34 38.53 7.01 12.88
C ASP A 34 39.99 6.68 13.18
N ILE A 35 40.54 5.69 12.45
CA ILE A 35 41.97 5.34 12.51
C ILE A 35 42.85 6.55 12.12
N ALA A 36 42.46 7.27 11.06
CA ALA A 36 43.15 8.46 10.60
C ALA A 36 42.91 9.71 11.46
N LYS A 37 42.06 9.63 12.49
CA LYS A 37 41.63 10.75 13.35
C LYS A 37 41.12 11.97 12.57
N ASN A 38 40.53 11.75 11.39
CA ASN A 38 40.05 12.82 10.53
C ASN A 38 38.54 13.07 10.72
N ILE A 39 38.21 14.04 11.57
CA ILE A 39 36.84 14.38 11.94
C ILE A 39 36.00 14.84 10.72
N LYS A 40 36.58 15.61 9.80
CA LYS A 40 35.84 16.11 8.61
C LYS A 40 35.44 14.96 7.70
N PHE A 41 36.36 14.02 7.46
CA PHE A 41 36.09 12.84 6.65
C PHE A 41 35.06 11.92 7.30
N LYS A 42 35.12 11.73 8.63
CA LYS A 42 34.12 10.96 9.40
C LYS A 42 32.70 11.52 9.26
N LYS A 43 32.54 12.85 9.23
CA LYS A 43 31.23 13.50 9.00
C LYS A 43 30.65 13.18 7.62
N ILE A 44 31.47 13.22 6.57
CA ILE A 44 31.02 12.89 5.21
C ILE A 44 30.58 11.41 5.15
N CYS A 45 31.37 10.51 5.74
CA CYS A 45 31.04 9.09 5.84
C CYS A 45 29.69 8.87 6.53
N PHE A 46 29.43 9.61 7.61
CA PHE A 46 28.16 9.55 8.31
C PHE A 46 26.99 10.08 7.47
N ILE A 47 27.17 11.15 6.67
CA ILE A 47 26.14 11.65 5.75
C ILE A 47 25.81 10.59 4.68
N LEU A 48 26.83 9.94 4.11
CA LEU A 48 26.66 8.87 3.13
C LEU A 48 25.92 7.66 3.71
N PHE A 49 26.10 7.40 5.00
CA PHE A 49 25.32 6.39 5.72
C PHE A 49 23.89 6.86 5.98
N LEU A 50 23.70 8.09 6.48
CA LEU A 50 22.39 8.61 6.91
C LEU A 50 21.38 8.76 5.77
N GLN A 51 21.84 9.05 4.54
CA GLN A 51 20.95 9.23 3.38
C GLN A 51 20.03 8.02 3.11
N ILE A 52 20.43 6.80 3.48
CA ILE A 52 19.56 5.63 3.30
C ILE A 52 18.30 5.67 4.18
N PHE A 53 18.43 6.22 5.40
CA PHE A 53 17.31 6.39 6.31
C PHE A 53 16.37 7.49 5.81
N VAL A 54 16.93 8.57 5.27
CA VAL A 54 16.16 9.64 4.63
C VAL A 54 15.38 9.09 3.44
N MET A 55 16.03 8.30 2.57
CA MET A 55 15.38 7.64 1.44
C MET A 55 14.27 6.68 1.90
N GLY A 56 14.56 5.84 2.89
CA GLY A 56 13.57 4.91 3.46
C GLY A 56 12.36 5.63 4.04
N PHE A 57 12.57 6.74 4.75
CA PHE A 57 11.49 7.57 5.28
C PHE A 57 10.65 8.20 4.15
N ILE A 58 11.28 8.72 3.09
CA ILE A 58 10.57 9.27 1.93
C ILE A 58 9.73 8.19 1.26
N MET A 59 10.29 7.00 1.03
CA MET A 59 9.56 5.89 0.41
C MET A 59 8.37 5.44 1.27
N PHE A 60 8.55 5.32 2.58
CA PHE A 60 7.48 5.00 3.51
C PHE A 60 6.35 6.04 3.47
N ALA A 61 6.68 7.33 3.57
CA ALA A 61 5.70 8.41 3.48
C ALA A 61 4.97 8.42 2.12
N LEU A 62 5.69 8.14 1.03
CA LEU A 62 5.11 8.08 -0.31
C LEU A 62 4.11 6.91 -0.45
N GLN A 63 4.46 5.74 0.07
CA GLN A 63 3.57 4.57 0.12
C GLN A 63 2.27 4.88 0.86
N GLU A 64 2.34 5.48 2.05
CA GLU A 64 1.18 5.90 2.83
C GLU A 64 0.28 6.88 2.07
N ILE A 65 0.89 7.87 1.38
CA ILE A 65 0.15 8.84 0.57
C ILE A 65 -0.56 8.16 -0.61
N ILE A 66 0.12 7.22 -1.30
CA ILE A 66 -0.45 6.47 -2.43
C ILE A 66 -1.65 5.65 -1.95
N ILE A 67 -1.46 4.82 -0.92
CA ILE A 67 -2.52 3.95 -0.37
C ILE A 67 -3.73 4.78 0.07
N ARG A 68 -3.51 5.86 0.80
CA ARG A 68 -4.60 6.76 1.23
C ARG A 68 -5.34 7.38 0.05
N LYS A 69 -4.64 7.80 -1.01
CA LYS A 69 -5.27 8.35 -2.21
C LYS A 69 -6.08 7.29 -2.96
N ILE A 70 -5.55 6.09 -3.12
CA ILE A 70 -6.27 4.97 -3.74
C ILE A 70 -7.53 4.65 -2.94
N ARG A 71 -7.42 4.49 -1.61
CA ARG A 71 -8.56 4.25 -0.72
C ARG A 71 -9.65 5.30 -0.90
N ASN A 72 -9.29 6.58 -0.82
CA ASN A 72 -10.24 7.67 -0.95
C ASN A 72 -10.92 7.68 -2.32
N GLU A 73 -10.16 7.43 -3.40
CA GLU A 73 -10.73 7.36 -4.75
C GLU A 73 -11.68 6.17 -4.91
N VAL A 74 -11.35 5.01 -4.35
CA VAL A 74 -12.23 3.83 -4.36
C VAL A 74 -13.52 4.11 -3.58
N VAL A 75 -13.43 4.70 -2.39
CA VAL A 75 -14.62 5.07 -1.60
C VAL A 75 -15.47 6.12 -2.32
N GLU A 76 -14.85 7.09 -2.99
CA GLU A 76 -15.54 8.09 -3.81
C GLU A 76 -16.28 7.44 -4.99
N ILE A 77 -15.63 6.51 -5.71
CA ILE A 77 -16.26 5.75 -6.80
C ILE A 77 -17.43 4.93 -6.27
N LEU A 78 -17.26 4.22 -5.15
CA LEU A 78 -18.32 3.44 -4.52
C LEU A 78 -19.45 4.32 -3.99
N SER A 79 -19.21 5.59 -3.70
CA SER A 79 -20.26 6.51 -3.24
C SER A 79 -21.14 7.01 -4.39
N ASP A 80 -20.68 6.94 -5.64
CA ASP A 80 -21.45 7.35 -6.80
C ASP A 80 -22.69 6.43 -6.98
N PRO A 81 -23.91 7.00 -7.06
CA PRO A 81 -25.13 6.24 -7.31
C PRO A 81 -25.11 5.42 -8.60
N LYS A 82 -24.36 5.86 -9.62
CA LYS A 82 -24.22 5.15 -10.91
C LYS A 82 -23.27 3.97 -10.84
N THR A 83 -22.48 3.84 -9.78
CA THR A 83 -21.56 2.72 -9.61
C THR A 83 -22.31 1.45 -9.24
N GLN A 84 -22.04 0.37 -9.96
CA GLN A 84 -22.60 -0.95 -9.76
C GLN A 84 -21.51 -1.94 -9.37
N ILE A 85 -21.87 -2.92 -8.54
CA ILE A 85 -21.00 -4.04 -8.18
C ILE A 85 -21.60 -5.30 -8.77
N ILE A 86 -20.76 -6.10 -9.42
CA ILE A 86 -21.09 -7.44 -9.90
C ILE A 86 -20.33 -8.44 -9.05
N THR A 87 -21.07 -9.37 -8.46
CA THR A 87 -20.52 -10.48 -7.67
C THR A 87 -20.92 -11.81 -8.30
N SER A 88 -20.06 -12.81 -8.17
CA SER A 88 -20.44 -14.21 -8.41
C SER A 88 -21.26 -14.69 -7.21
N ARG A 89 -22.40 -15.34 -7.45
CA ARG A 89 -23.25 -15.88 -6.37
C ARG A 89 -22.56 -16.95 -5.52
N ASN A 90 -21.52 -17.59 -6.05
CA ASN A 90 -20.75 -18.60 -5.31
C ASN A 90 -19.72 -17.96 -4.36
N ASP A 91 -19.38 -16.69 -4.59
CA ASP A 91 -18.31 -16.02 -3.87
C ASP A 91 -18.83 -15.23 -2.66
N PHE A 92 -20.04 -14.68 -2.73
CA PHE A 92 -20.60 -13.86 -1.66
C PHE A 92 -22.10 -14.15 -1.45
N GLU A 93 -22.49 -14.39 -0.20
CA GLU A 93 -23.91 -14.57 0.19
C GLU A 93 -24.67 -13.24 0.42
N ILE A 94 -24.01 -12.11 0.17
CA ILE A 94 -24.55 -10.75 0.37
C ILE A 94 -25.00 -10.13 -0.96
N LEU A 95 -26.10 -9.36 -0.92
CA LEU A 95 -26.57 -8.64 -2.10
C LEU A 95 -25.55 -7.57 -2.54
N PRO A 96 -25.35 -7.34 -3.85
CA PRO A 96 -24.35 -6.38 -4.33
C PRO A 96 -24.50 -4.96 -3.76
N ASN A 97 -25.75 -4.51 -3.55
CA ASN A 97 -26.03 -3.20 -2.96
C ASN A 97 -25.67 -3.12 -1.47
N GLU A 98 -25.80 -4.22 -0.73
CA GLU A 98 -25.40 -4.29 0.67
C GLU A 98 -23.88 -4.39 0.78
N LEU A 99 -23.24 -5.18 -0.09
CA LEU A 99 -21.79 -5.23 -0.19
C LEU A 99 -21.20 -3.86 -0.50
N LYS A 100 -21.79 -3.11 -1.44
CA LYS A 100 -21.41 -1.73 -1.72
C LYS A 100 -21.43 -0.86 -0.47
N LYS A 101 -22.47 -0.96 0.36
CA LYS A 101 -22.58 -0.21 1.62
C LYS A 101 -21.52 -0.61 2.65
N GLU A 102 -21.18 -1.90 2.73
CA GLU A 102 -20.10 -2.37 3.61
C GLU A 102 -18.73 -1.86 3.14
N LEU A 103 -18.48 -1.85 1.83
CA LEU A 103 -17.24 -1.32 1.26
C LEU A 103 -17.10 0.20 1.38
N LEU A 104 -18.17 0.95 1.62
CA LEU A 104 -18.04 2.38 1.97
C LEU A 104 -17.38 2.60 3.33
N LYS A 105 -17.28 1.55 4.17
CA LYS A 105 -16.65 1.59 5.49
C LYS A 105 -15.15 1.27 5.44
N ILE A 106 -14.55 1.19 4.24
CA ILE A 106 -13.10 0.95 4.11
C ILE A 106 -12.36 2.03 4.89
N GLN A 107 -11.57 1.59 5.86
CA GLN A 107 -10.78 2.47 6.69
C GLN A 107 -9.39 1.91 6.91
N ASP A 108 -8.51 2.78 7.39
CA ASP A 108 -7.21 2.38 7.90
C ASP A 108 -7.41 1.67 9.24
N ILE A 109 -7.17 0.36 9.27
CA ILE A 109 -7.17 -0.41 10.51
C ILE A 109 -5.74 -0.91 10.69
N SER A 110 -5.19 -0.68 11.87
CA SER A 110 -3.83 -1.09 12.19
C SER A 110 -3.58 -2.55 11.80
N PRO A 111 -2.47 -2.86 11.12
CA PRO A 111 -2.17 -4.21 10.73
C PRO A 111 -2.01 -5.10 11.96
N ASN A 112 -2.78 -6.18 12.02
CA ASN A 112 -2.46 -7.30 12.90
C ASN A 112 -1.44 -8.21 12.18
N HIS A 113 -0.72 -9.06 12.93
CA HIS A 113 0.20 -10.07 12.37
C HIS A 113 -0.55 -11.25 11.70
N THR A 114 -1.56 -10.92 10.88
CA THR A 114 -2.47 -11.83 10.19
C THR A 114 -2.35 -11.61 8.69
N GLY A 115 -2.94 -12.49 7.89
CA GLY A 115 -2.95 -12.37 6.43
C GLY A 115 -4.35 -12.50 5.85
N PRO A 116 -4.55 -12.06 4.59
CA PRO A 116 -5.78 -12.31 3.86
C PRO A 116 -5.81 -13.76 3.35
N GLU A 117 -6.92 -14.43 3.56
CA GLU A 117 -7.28 -15.72 2.99
C GLU A 117 -8.39 -15.53 1.94
N ASP A 118 -8.46 -16.45 0.97
CA ASP A 118 -9.55 -16.54 -0.01
C ASP A 118 -9.90 -15.20 -0.68
N LYS A 119 -8.91 -14.55 -1.32
CA LYS A 119 -9.14 -13.30 -2.07
C LYS A 119 -10.17 -13.52 -3.18
N LYS A 120 -11.39 -13.02 -2.98
CA LYS A 120 -12.48 -13.11 -3.93
C LYS A 120 -12.64 -11.79 -4.69
N PRO A 121 -12.68 -11.82 -6.03
CA PRO A 121 -12.86 -10.61 -6.83
C PRO A 121 -14.34 -10.20 -6.90
N ILE A 122 -14.57 -8.89 -6.94
CA ILE A 122 -15.82 -8.30 -7.39
C ILE A 122 -15.50 -7.31 -8.51
N GLU A 123 -16.39 -7.20 -9.49
CA GLU A 123 -16.24 -6.23 -10.57
C GLU A 123 -17.02 -4.96 -10.24
N VAL A 124 -16.38 -3.81 -10.41
CA VAL A 124 -16.96 -2.49 -10.18
C VAL A 124 -17.12 -1.81 -11.52
N ILE A 125 -18.36 -1.52 -11.90
CA ILE A 125 -18.69 -0.74 -13.09
C ILE A 125 -19.06 0.66 -12.65
N SER A 126 -18.27 1.65 -13.08
CA SER A 126 -18.48 3.05 -12.72
C SER A 126 -18.30 3.98 -13.93
N PRO A 127 -18.76 5.24 -13.83
CA PRO A 127 -18.42 6.26 -14.84
C PRO A 127 -16.92 6.50 -15.01
N LYS A 128 -16.11 6.16 -13.98
CA LYS A 128 -14.64 6.26 -13.98
C LYS A 128 -13.95 4.98 -14.48
N GLY A 129 -14.69 4.08 -15.15
CA GLY A 129 -14.18 2.84 -15.72
C GLY A 129 -14.59 1.58 -14.95
N ILE A 130 -14.09 0.45 -15.46
CA ILE A 130 -14.32 -0.90 -14.93
C ILE A 130 -13.02 -1.39 -14.30
N PHE A 131 -13.09 -1.90 -13.07
CA PHE A 131 -11.96 -2.46 -12.35
C PHE A 131 -12.46 -3.48 -11.32
N LYS A 132 -11.55 -4.24 -10.72
CA LYS A 132 -11.87 -5.23 -9.70
C LYS A 132 -11.43 -4.76 -8.32
N ILE A 133 -12.26 -5.06 -7.34
CA ILE A 133 -11.88 -5.04 -5.93
C ILE A 133 -11.71 -6.49 -5.50
N PHE A 134 -10.64 -6.80 -4.77
CA PHE A 134 -10.46 -8.11 -4.16
C PHE A 134 -10.69 -7.99 -2.66
N ILE A 135 -11.49 -8.91 -2.14
CA ILE A 135 -11.85 -8.97 -0.72
C ILE A 135 -11.25 -10.27 -0.18
N GLY A 136 -10.26 -10.15 0.69
CA GLY A 136 -9.68 -11.28 1.42
C GLY A 136 -10.18 -11.29 2.86
N ARG A 137 -10.56 -12.44 3.40
CA ARG A 137 -10.94 -12.56 4.83
C ARG A 137 -9.67 -12.60 5.67
N ASP A 138 -9.66 -11.92 6.82
CA ASP A 138 -8.55 -12.01 7.77
C ASP A 138 -8.48 -13.42 8.39
N SER A 139 -7.29 -14.02 8.39
CA SER A 139 -7.05 -15.38 8.88
C SER A 139 -7.37 -15.57 10.38
N ALA A 140 -7.26 -14.52 11.20
CA ALA A 140 -7.58 -14.60 12.63
C ALA A 140 -8.94 -14.00 12.98
N ASN A 141 -9.46 -13.07 12.17
CA ASN A 141 -10.75 -12.42 12.41
C ASN A 141 -11.72 -12.60 11.24
N LYS A 142 -12.66 -13.54 11.40
CA LYS A 142 -13.66 -13.87 10.36
C LYS A 142 -14.55 -12.71 9.94
N ASN A 143 -14.64 -11.65 10.74
CA ASN A 143 -15.45 -10.46 10.46
C ASN A 143 -14.62 -9.30 9.88
N GLN A 144 -13.31 -9.48 9.67
CA GLN A 144 -12.45 -8.46 9.10
C GLN A 144 -12.02 -8.86 7.69
N PHE A 145 -12.09 -7.90 6.78
CA PHE A 145 -11.83 -8.10 5.37
C PHE A 145 -10.82 -7.09 4.86
N TRP A 146 -9.80 -7.60 4.18
CA TRP A 146 -8.72 -6.86 3.56
C TRP A 146 -9.13 -6.52 2.13
N ILE A 147 -9.00 -5.25 1.77
CA ILE A 147 -9.50 -4.74 0.50
C ILE A 147 -8.32 -4.35 -0.39
N PHE A 148 -8.35 -4.84 -1.63
CA PHE A 148 -7.36 -4.60 -2.67
C PHE A 148 -8.07 -4.14 -3.95
N THR A 149 -7.35 -3.56 -4.90
CA THR A 149 -7.91 -3.11 -6.20
C THR A 149 -6.91 -3.30 -7.34
N ASP A 150 -7.37 -3.73 -8.51
CA ASP A 150 -6.50 -3.83 -9.70
C ASP A 150 -6.36 -2.53 -10.49
N ARG A 151 -7.04 -1.46 -10.07
CA ARG A 151 -6.99 -0.15 -10.73
C ARG A 151 -5.59 0.47 -10.74
N TYR A 152 -4.75 0.12 -9.75
CA TYR A 152 -3.40 0.63 -9.57
C TYR A 152 -2.48 -0.52 -9.11
N GLU A 153 -1.19 -0.47 -9.47
CA GLU A 153 -0.25 -1.54 -9.10
C GLU A 153 -0.09 -1.66 -7.57
N PHE A 154 0.00 -0.52 -6.87
CA PHE A 154 0.03 -0.51 -5.41
C PHE A 154 -1.21 -1.17 -4.80
N GLY A 155 -2.39 -0.96 -5.40
CA GLY A 155 -3.63 -1.55 -4.90
C GLY A 155 -3.73 -3.07 -5.08
N LYS A 156 -2.95 -3.64 -6.01
CA LYS A 156 -2.88 -5.10 -6.23
C LYS A 156 -2.02 -5.77 -5.16
N GLU A 157 -0.87 -5.16 -4.90
CA GLU A 157 0.17 -5.70 -4.01
C GLU A 157 -0.08 -5.36 -2.54
N GLN A 158 -0.62 -4.18 -2.25
CA GLN A 158 -0.85 -3.65 -0.91
C GLN A 158 -2.35 -3.49 -0.65
N GLU A 159 -2.78 -3.77 0.58
CA GLU A 159 -4.15 -3.45 0.97
C GLU A 159 -4.38 -1.94 0.95
N ILE A 160 -5.55 -1.54 0.47
CA ILE A 160 -5.95 -0.12 0.48
C ILE A 160 -6.68 0.23 1.78
N GLY A 161 -7.14 -0.78 2.50
CA GLY A 161 -7.77 -0.66 3.81
C GLY A 161 -8.50 -1.94 4.18
N ARG A 162 -9.22 -1.87 5.31
CA ARG A 162 -9.98 -3.00 5.84
C ARG A 162 -11.41 -2.60 6.15
N VAL A 163 -12.29 -3.59 6.13
CA VAL A 163 -13.71 -3.47 6.50
C VAL A 163 -14.00 -4.49 7.58
N THR A 164 -14.65 -4.06 8.66
CA THR A 164 -15.23 -4.98 9.65
C THR A 164 -16.71 -5.13 9.35
N SER A 165 -17.14 -6.34 9.02
CA SER A 165 -18.53 -6.65 8.69
C SER A 165 -18.93 -8.03 9.16
N THR A 166 -20.17 -8.18 9.62
CA THR A 166 -20.80 -9.48 9.90
C THR A 166 -21.66 -9.97 8.73
N LEU A 167 -21.84 -9.12 7.71
CA LEU A 167 -22.69 -9.37 6.55
C LEU A 167 -21.91 -9.99 5.38
N ILE A 168 -20.62 -9.68 5.27
CA ILE A 168 -19.74 -10.28 4.26
C ILE A 168 -19.41 -11.71 4.71
N LYS A 169 -19.79 -12.70 3.91
CA LYS A 169 -19.58 -14.14 4.15
C LYS A 169 -18.97 -14.82 2.95
#